data_AF-A0A1V5ISA0-F1
#
_entry.id   AF-A0A1V5ISA0-F1
#
_cell.length_a   1.000
_cell.length_b   1.000
_cell.length_c   1.000
_cell.angle_alpha   90.00
_cell.angle_beta   90.00
_cell.angle_gamma   90.00
#
_symmetry.space_group_name_H-M   'P 1'
#
loop_
_entity.id
_entity.type
_entity.pdbx_description
1 polymer ?
#
loop_
_entity_poly.entity_id
_entity_poly.type
_entity_poly.pdbx_seq_one_letter_code
_entity_poly.pdbx_strand_id
1 'polypeptide(L)'
;MRACVQTLRFGVEQLRQEPLSLEFIKMLHEQLLRDEVTGARTPGEFRTSQNWLGPPGGAQATAIYVPPPVDELPEALAAFEDFMQERDRLPELVQCALLHAQFESIHPFVGGNGRLGRLLITLFLIERKRLTRPLLYLSAFLEGHRDEYYALLQRVRTRGEWTPWLTFFAVGVHETARRAVRQARALVRYYERDREKVKGSALRLADELFRTPVMTVPEAQRILDTTHPAARSAVRHLQAQGLLAEWAEQRQPRVFLASHVLDAVMHPLEDLRSVPGGGKSALLKSGARQAQKPLRRADRLMAEAMRIVDVARDGGAQLRLTGGLAVRRYCTDLDFMDREYSDIDFLGLSEQKKEIHRVFEALGYTENQYVAQSTGAGQLQYIKNEALEVMRAGAHTQGAEQTYEPPLVDHIDIFLDVMRMDHDLDVGDRLDIDDYAISPADAFIAKMQIGKINQKDVHDVIALVKDVPLRGVDDDTSLDLRYIAQVCARDWGLYHDIMTNLDVVLGMVDDYGLTQAQRDRVHARLSAIRGSVEKAGKSVRWRLRATVGERVAWRREIEETEGTQVIAPEWDFRRDLG
;
A
#
# COMPACT_ATOMS: atom_id res chain seq x y z
N MET A 1 -11.89 -1.50 0.55
CA MET A 1 -12.23 -0.70 1.76
C MET A 1 -13.73 -0.74 2.09
N ARG A 2 -14.63 -0.52 1.11
CA ARG A 2 -16.10 -0.55 1.31
C ARG A 2 -16.63 -1.85 1.95
N ALA A 3 -16.22 -3.01 1.42
CA ALA A 3 -16.61 -4.31 1.95
C ALA A 3 -16.22 -4.50 3.42
N CYS A 4 -15.00 -4.12 3.83
CA CYS A 4 -14.57 -4.21 5.23
C CYS A 4 -15.39 -3.31 6.17
N VAL A 5 -15.70 -2.07 5.76
CA VAL A 5 -16.50 -1.14 6.57
C VAL A 5 -17.95 -1.64 6.71
N GLN A 6 -18.54 -2.13 5.63
CA GLN A 6 -19.88 -2.73 5.66
C GLN A 6 -19.91 -3.99 6.53
N THR A 7 -18.92 -4.86 6.39
CA THR A 7 -18.78 -6.08 7.21
C THR A 7 -18.59 -5.75 8.69
N LEU A 8 -17.80 -4.74 9.03
CA LEU A 8 -17.64 -4.30 10.41
C LEU A 8 -18.95 -3.77 11.00
N ARG A 9 -19.68 -2.93 10.25
CA ARG A 9 -20.99 -2.42 10.67
C ARG A 9 -21.99 -3.55 10.87
N PHE A 10 -22.04 -4.47 9.92
CA PHE A 10 -22.86 -5.68 9.99
C PHE A 10 -22.51 -6.50 11.24
N GLY A 11 -21.23 -6.80 11.48
CA GLY A 11 -20.78 -7.53 12.66
C GLY A 11 -21.12 -6.83 13.97
N VAL A 12 -20.97 -5.51 14.06
CA VAL A 12 -21.36 -4.75 15.26
C VAL A 12 -22.86 -4.85 15.55
N GLU A 13 -23.70 -4.91 14.52
CA GLU A 13 -25.14 -5.12 14.71
C GLU A 13 -25.44 -6.56 15.15
N GLN A 14 -24.83 -7.56 14.50
CA GLN A 14 -25.05 -8.97 14.83
C GLN A 14 -24.57 -9.33 16.24
N LEU A 15 -23.51 -8.68 16.74
CA LEU A 15 -23.03 -8.85 18.12
C LEU A 15 -24.08 -8.49 19.19
N ARG A 16 -25.17 -7.80 18.83
CA ARG A 16 -26.28 -7.53 19.74
C ARG A 16 -27.20 -8.75 19.94
N GLN A 17 -27.18 -9.68 19.00
CA GLN A 17 -28.06 -10.85 18.96
C GLN A 17 -27.33 -12.11 19.43
N GLU A 18 -26.08 -12.27 19.01
CA GLU A 18 -25.28 -13.47 19.27
C GLU A 18 -23.82 -13.10 19.58
N PRO A 19 -23.14 -13.88 20.46
CA PRO A 19 -21.72 -13.70 20.73
C PRO A 19 -20.87 -14.12 19.52
N LEU A 20 -19.58 -13.78 19.56
CA LEU A 20 -18.63 -14.30 18.58
C LEU A 20 -18.58 -15.82 18.65
N SER A 21 -18.61 -16.48 17.51
CA SER A 21 -18.54 -17.94 17.33
C SER A 21 -17.92 -18.25 15.96
N LEU A 22 -17.63 -19.52 15.68
CA LEU A 22 -17.19 -19.93 14.34
C LEU A 22 -18.25 -19.65 13.27
N GLU A 23 -19.53 -19.85 13.59
CA GLU A 23 -20.63 -19.51 12.67
C GLU A 23 -20.73 -18.00 12.44
N PHE A 24 -20.51 -17.19 13.48
CA PHE A 24 -20.41 -15.74 13.34
C PHE A 24 -19.27 -15.34 12.39
N ILE A 25 -18.10 -15.97 12.55
CA ILE A 25 -16.92 -15.71 11.70
C ILE A 25 -17.20 -16.09 10.24
N LYS A 26 -17.87 -17.22 9.99
CA LYS A 26 -18.31 -17.63 8.65
C LYS A 26 -19.29 -16.61 8.05
N MET A 27 -20.27 -16.16 8.82
CA MET A 27 -21.23 -15.14 8.40
C MET A 27 -20.53 -13.82 8.02
N LEU A 28 -19.54 -13.37 8.82
CA LEU A 28 -18.73 -12.21 8.47
C LEU A 28 -17.90 -12.42 7.20
N HIS A 29 -17.33 -13.62 7.03
CA HIS A 29 -16.54 -13.97 5.85
C HIS A 29 -17.38 -13.91 4.57
N GLU A 30 -18.60 -14.45 4.61
CA GLU A 30 -19.56 -14.36 3.51
C GLU A 30 -19.89 -12.90 3.16
N GLN A 31 -20.19 -12.08 4.17
CA GLN A 31 -20.47 -10.66 3.99
C GLN A 31 -19.27 -9.89 3.42
N LEU A 32 -18.05 -10.26 3.82
CA LEU A 32 -16.81 -9.64 3.36
C LEU A 32 -16.54 -9.88 1.88
N LEU A 33 -16.88 -11.07 1.38
CA LEU A 33 -16.61 -11.48 0.00
C LEU A 33 -17.80 -11.29 -0.96
N ARG A 34 -18.97 -10.86 -0.47
CA ARG A 34 -20.22 -10.78 -1.24
C ARG A 34 -20.10 -10.05 -2.59
N ASP A 35 -19.29 -8.99 -2.66
CA ASP A 35 -19.12 -8.15 -3.85
C ASP A 35 -17.82 -8.47 -4.63
N GLU A 36 -17.05 -9.49 -4.23
CA GLU A 36 -15.81 -9.89 -4.90
C GLU A 36 -16.10 -10.95 -5.97
N VAL A 37 -16.23 -10.54 -7.23
CA VAL A 37 -16.45 -11.43 -8.38
C VAL A 37 -15.15 -12.15 -8.73
N THR A 38 -14.92 -13.34 -8.18
CA THR A 38 -13.85 -14.26 -8.61
C THR A 38 -14.24 -15.70 -8.26
N GLY A 39 -13.96 -16.67 -9.14
CA GLY A 39 -14.19 -18.11 -8.90
C GLY A 39 -13.35 -18.69 -7.73
N ALA A 40 -13.36 -20.02 -7.58
CA ALA A 40 -12.60 -20.86 -6.61
C ALA A 40 -12.65 -20.50 -5.10
N ARG A 41 -13.12 -19.31 -4.71
CA ARG A 41 -13.35 -18.93 -3.31
C ARG A 41 -14.70 -19.48 -2.86
N THR A 42 -14.78 -19.89 -1.59
CA THR A 42 -16.00 -20.40 -0.94
C THR A 42 -16.42 -19.45 0.19
N PRO A 43 -17.17 -18.36 -0.11
CA PRO A 43 -17.64 -17.41 0.90
C PRO A 43 -18.39 -18.12 2.03
N GLY A 44 -18.11 -17.75 3.28
CA GLY A 44 -18.72 -18.38 4.46
C GLY A 44 -18.32 -19.83 4.75
N GLU A 45 -17.44 -20.45 3.97
CA GLU A 45 -17.05 -21.84 4.18
C GLU A 45 -15.57 -21.98 4.51
N PHE A 46 -15.25 -22.79 5.52
CA PHE A 46 -13.87 -23.17 5.80
C PHE A 46 -13.26 -23.94 4.64
N ARG A 47 -11.95 -23.81 4.47
CA ARG A 47 -11.23 -24.46 3.38
C ARG A 47 -11.32 -25.98 3.48
N THR A 48 -11.51 -26.61 2.34
CA THR A 48 -11.45 -28.08 2.16
C THR A 48 -10.15 -28.51 1.45
N SER A 49 -9.32 -27.54 1.06
CA SER A 49 -7.99 -27.73 0.48
C SER A 49 -6.92 -27.15 1.40
N GLN A 50 -5.69 -27.64 1.25
CA GLN A 50 -4.55 -27.13 2.00
C GLN A 50 -4.19 -25.73 1.51
N ASN A 51 -4.05 -24.79 2.45
CA ASN A 51 -3.50 -23.48 2.17
C ASN A 51 -2.01 -23.44 2.50
N TRP A 52 -1.33 -22.41 2.02
CA TRP A 52 0.02 -22.09 2.44
C TRP A 52 0.22 -20.58 2.34
N LEU A 53 1.09 -20.06 3.20
CA LEU A 53 1.51 -18.67 3.23
C LEU A 53 2.93 -18.61 2.71
N GLY A 54 3.18 -17.78 1.71
CA GLY A 54 4.48 -17.67 1.10
C GLY A 54 4.55 -16.51 0.13
N PRO A 55 5.69 -16.37 -0.57
CA PRO A 55 5.79 -15.44 -1.67
C PRO A 55 4.71 -15.76 -2.72
N PRO A 56 4.19 -14.71 -3.38
CA PRO A 56 3.24 -14.83 -4.47
C PRO A 56 3.55 -15.98 -5.45
N GLY A 57 2.56 -16.86 -5.68
CA GLY A 57 2.68 -17.98 -6.64
C GLY A 57 3.61 -19.12 -6.19
N GLY A 58 4.08 -19.09 -4.94
CA GLY A 58 4.85 -20.18 -4.34
C GLY A 58 4.02 -21.47 -4.26
N ALA A 59 4.67 -22.61 -4.47
CA ALA A 59 4.06 -23.90 -4.17
C ALA A 59 4.07 -24.15 -2.65
N GLN A 60 3.28 -25.12 -2.17
CA GLN A 60 3.34 -25.57 -0.78
C GLN A 60 4.78 -25.89 -0.31
N ALA A 61 5.63 -26.38 -1.20
CA ALA A 61 7.04 -26.69 -0.92
C ALA A 61 7.92 -25.45 -0.64
N THR A 62 7.50 -24.26 -1.09
CA THR A 62 8.21 -22.98 -0.93
C THR A 62 7.49 -22.03 0.03
N ALA A 63 6.50 -22.54 0.75
CA ALA A 63 5.73 -21.77 1.72
C ALA A 63 6.61 -21.32 2.90
N ILE A 64 6.47 -20.05 3.30
CA ILE A 64 7.04 -19.52 4.55
C ILE A 64 6.35 -20.17 5.76
N TYR A 65 5.07 -20.49 5.61
CA TYR A 65 4.31 -21.20 6.61
C TYR A 65 3.18 -22.00 5.97
N VAL A 66 3.00 -23.25 6.41
CA VAL A 66 1.87 -24.08 6.03
C VAL A 66 0.94 -24.16 7.24
N PRO A 67 -0.28 -23.60 7.17
CA PRO A 67 -1.30 -23.75 8.21
C PRO A 67 -1.64 -25.22 8.49
N PRO A 68 -2.36 -25.53 9.59
CA PRO A 68 -2.73 -26.89 9.95
C PRO A 68 -3.30 -27.69 8.77
N PRO A 69 -3.00 -28.99 8.64
CA PRO A 69 -3.65 -29.87 7.67
C PRO A 69 -5.19 -29.78 7.73
N VAL A 70 -5.88 -30.02 6.61
CA VAL A 70 -7.36 -29.93 6.55
C VAL A 70 -8.04 -30.87 7.53
N ASP A 71 -7.45 -32.04 7.80
CA ASP A 71 -7.92 -33.02 8.77
C ASP A 71 -7.73 -32.59 10.23
N GLU A 72 -6.75 -31.72 10.52
CA GLU A 72 -6.53 -31.12 11.84
C GLU A 72 -7.31 -29.81 12.05
N LEU A 73 -7.83 -29.22 10.97
CA LEU A 73 -8.54 -27.93 11.00
C LEU A 73 -9.75 -27.92 11.96
N PRO A 74 -10.61 -28.96 12.04
CA PRO A 74 -11.73 -28.98 12.97
C PRO A 74 -11.30 -28.89 14.44
N GLU A 75 -10.24 -29.60 14.83
CA GLU A 75 -9.73 -29.56 16.20
C GLU A 75 -9.11 -28.19 16.52
N ALA A 76 -8.33 -27.63 15.60
CA ALA A 76 -7.74 -26.31 15.77
C ALA A 76 -8.81 -25.20 15.90
N LEU A 77 -9.90 -25.30 15.12
CA LEU A 77 -11.02 -24.36 15.19
C LEU A 77 -11.84 -24.53 16.47
N ALA A 78 -12.06 -25.75 16.94
CA ALA A 78 -12.73 -26.00 18.22
C ALA A 78 -11.93 -25.39 19.38
N ALA A 79 -10.61 -25.64 19.43
CA ALA A 79 -9.74 -25.05 20.45
C ALA A 79 -9.69 -23.50 20.36
N PHE A 80 -9.71 -22.95 19.15
CA PHE A 80 -9.81 -21.51 18.93
C PHE A 80 -11.12 -20.93 19.46
N GLU A 81 -12.26 -21.58 19.19
CA GLU A 81 -13.57 -21.16 19.67
C GLU A 81 -13.67 -21.26 21.19
N ASP A 82 -13.23 -22.37 21.79
CA ASP A 82 -13.18 -22.55 23.24
C ASP A 82 -12.37 -21.43 23.90
N PHE A 83 -11.16 -21.16 23.38
CA PHE A 83 -10.31 -20.08 23.88
C PHE A 83 -10.93 -18.70 23.64
N MET A 84 -11.67 -18.50 22.56
CA MET A 84 -12.42 -17.28 22.30
C MET A 84 -13.58 -17.10 23.29
N GLN A 85 -14.17 -18.17 23.82
CA GLN A 85 -15.22 -18.10 24.83
C GLN A 85 -14.70 -17.90 26.25
N GLU A 86 -13.46 -18.29 26.54
CA GLU A 86 -12.88 -18.15 27.89
C GLU A 86 -13.00 -16.70 28.41
N ARG A 87 -13.44 -16.58 29.68
CA ARG A 87 -13.56 -15.32 30.43
C ARG A 87 -12.68 -15.38 31.68
N ASP A 88 -12.27 -14.22 32.17
CA ASP A 88 -11.61 -14.03 33.48
C ASP A 88 -10.29 -14.81 33.72
N ARG A 89 -9.70 -15.41 32.67
CA ARG A 89 -8.41 -16.12 32.74
C ARG A 89 -7.22 -15.24 32.37
N LEU A 90 -7.37 -14.43 31.33
CA LEU A 90 -6.35 -13.52 30.82
C LEU A 90 -6.95 -12.12 30.66
N PRO A 91 -6.13 -11.05 30.77
CA PRO A 91 -6.57 -9.73 30.34
C PRO A 91 -7.07 -9.79 28.88
N GLU A 92 -8.21 -9.17 28.58
CA GLU A 92 -8.87 -9.37 27.29
C GLU A 92 -8.02 -8.86 26.12
N LEU A 93 -7.16 -7.86 26.36
CA LEU A 93 -6.23 -7.39 25.33
C LEU A 93 -5.17 -8.43 24.98
N VAL A 94 -4.67 -9.18 25.97
CA VAL A 94 -3.73 -10.28 25.76
C VAL A 94 -4.44 -11.41 25.03
N GLN A 95 -5.64 -11.78 25.48
CA GLN A 95 -6.46 -12.79 24.80
C GLN A 95 -6.74 -12.42 23.34
N CYS A 96 -7.06 -11.15 23.07
CA CYS A 96 -7.29 -10.63 21.72
C CYS A 96 -6.03 -10.76 20.83
N ALA A 97 -4.86 -10.40 21.36
CA ALA A 97 -3.60 -10.54 20.64
C ALA A 97 -3.27 -12.01 20.32
N LEU A 98 -3.51 -12.92 21.27
CA LEU A 98 -3.32 -14.36 21.09
C LEU A 98 -4.31 -14.91 20.04
N LEU A 99 -5.59 -14.55 20.13
CA LEU A 99 -6.62 -14.93 19.16
C LEU A 99 -6.27 -14.44 17.76
N HIS A 100 -5.80 -13.20 17.62
CA HIS A 100 -5.41 -12.69 16.30
C HIS A 100 -4.26 -13.50 15.70
N ALA A 101 -3.17 -13.73 16.46
CA ALA A 101 -2.06 -14.55 15.99
C ALA A 101 -2.48 -16.00 15.66
N GLN A 102 -3.37 -16.57 16.47
CA GLN A 102 -3.88 -17.93 16.26
C GLN A 102 -4.76 -18.01 15.02
N PHE A 103 -5.67 -17.06 14.81
CA PHE A 103 -6.54 -17.00 13.63
C PHE A 103 -5.71 -16.92 12.33
N GLU A 104 -4.70 -16.03 12.30
CA GLU A 104 -3.79 -15.90 11.16
C GLU A 104 -2.97 -17.18 10.93
N SER A 105 -2.69 -17.96 11.98
CA SER A 105 -1.93 -19.21 11.91
C SER A 105 -2.79 -20.43 11.53
N ILE A 106 -4.06 -20.48 11.94
CA ILE A 106 -5.02 -21.51 11.49
C ILE A 106 -5.39 -21.28 10.03
N HIS A 107 -5.53 -20.01 9.65
CA HIS A 107 -5.82 -19.55 8.29
C HIS A 107 -6.99 -20.34 7.63
N PRO A 108 -8.20 -20.23 8.20
CA PRO A 108 -9.28 -21.20 7.98
C PRO A 108 -10.03 -21.07 6.65
N PHE A 109 -9.90 -19.97 5.93
CA PHE A 109 -10.59 -19.73 4.65
C PHE A 109 -9.64 -19.76 3.46
N VAL A 110 -10.15 -20.01 2.24
CA VAL A 110 -9.35 -19.97 1.00
C VAL A 110 -8.77 -18.58 0.72
N GLY A 111 -9.44 -17.51 1.17
CA GLY A 111 -8.95 -16.14 1.03
C GLY A 111 -9.61 -15.22 2.06
N GLY A 112 -9.15 -13.96 2.14
CA GLY A 112 -9.76 -12.96 3.01
C GLY A 112 -9.42 -13.08 4.51
N ASN A 113 -8.59 -14.04 4.92
CA ASN A 113 -8.20 -14.26 6.32
C ASN A 113 -7.62 -13.01 6.97
N GLY A 114 -6.60 -12.36 6.40
CA GLY A 114 -5.97 -11.18 7.01
C GLY A 114 -6.95 -10.04 7.26
N ARG A 115 -7.84 -9.77 6.29
CA ARG A 115 -8.90 -8.75 6.42
C ARG A 115 -9.88 -9.12 7.52
N LEU A 116 -10.32 -10.37 7.58
CA LEU A 116 -11.24 -10.84 8.61
C LEU A 116 -10.59 -10.86 10.00
N GLY A 117 -9.35 -11.35 10.12
CA GLY A 117 -8.58 -11.37 11.37
C GLY A 117 -8.45 -9.97 11.98
N ARG A 118 -8.16 -8.96 11.15
CA ARG A 118 -8.11 -7.55 11.59
C ARG A 118 -9.48 -7.02 12.02
N LEU A 119 -10.58 -7.42 11.37
CA LEU A 119 -11.93 -7.05 11.79
C LEU A 119 -12.30 -7.68 13.14
N LEU A 120 -11.93 -8.94 13.36
CA LEU A 120 -12.22 -9.68 14.58
C LEU A 120 -11.61 -9.04 15.83
N ILE A 121 -10.46 -8.36 15.72
CA ILE A 121 -9.87 -7.60 16.83
C ILE A 121 -10.88 -6.60 17.41
N THR A 122 -11.48 -5.79 16.54
CA THR A 122 -12.42 -4.74 16.97
C THR A 122 -13.71 -5.35 17.50
N LEU A 123 -14.23 -6.37 16.82
CA LEU A 123 -15.46 -7.07 17.22
C LEU A 123 -15.29 -7.77 18.58
N PHE A 124 -14.16 -8.43 18.81
CA PHE A 124 -13.83 -9.06 20.09
C PHE A 124 -13.80 -8.03 21.22
N LEU A 125 -13.12 -6.90 21.03
CA LEU A 125 -13.06 -5.86 22.07
C LEU A 125 -14.44 -5.22 22.33
N ILE A 126 -15.32 -5.16 21.33
CA ILE A 126 -16.72 -4.72 21.50
C ILE A 126 -17.53 -5.75 22.28
N GLU A 127 -17.43 -7.03 21.91
CA GLU A 127 -18.09 -8.15 22.58
C GLU A 127 -17.66 -8.24 24.06
N ARG A 128 -16.38 -7.98 24.35
CA ARG A 128 -15.83 -7.88 25.71
C ARG A 128 -16.11 -6.55 26.42
N LYS A 129 -16.91 -5.66 25.82
CA LYS A 129 -17.29 -4.33 26.38
C LYS A 129 -16.09 -3.43 26.70
N ARG A 130 -14.93 -3.68 26.08
CA ARG A 130 -13.75 -2.80 26.15
C ARG A 130 -13.85 -1.64 25.16
N LEU A 131 -14.63 -1.83 24.10
CA LEU A 131 -15.04 -0.78 23.16
C LEU A 131 -16.57 -0.71 23.10
N THR A 132 -17.14 0.49 23.04
CA THR A 132 -18.58 0.69 22.82
C THR A 132 -18.93 0.89 21.35
N ARG A 133 -17.93 1.26 20.53
CA ARG A 133 -18.03 1.54 19.10
C ARG A 133 -16.70 1.15 18.43
N PRO A 134 -16.69 0.86 17.12
CA PRO A 134 -15.48 0.49 16.39
C PRO A 134 -14.59 1.72 16.11
N LEU A 135 -14.05 2.32 17.16
CA LEU A 135 -13.24 3.55 17.11
C LEU A 135 -11.73 3.26 17.14
N LEU A 136 -11.34 2.02 17.41
CA LEU A 136 -9.95 1.60 17.43
C LEU A 136 -9.51 1.19 16.02
N TYR A 137 -8.67 2.00 15.38
CA TYR A 137 -8.19 1.71 14.03
C TYR A 137 -6.81 1.03 14.04
N LEU A 138 -6.73 -0.16 14.66
CA LEU A 138 -5.48 -0.90 14.82
C LEU A 138 -4.84 -1.29 13.48
N SER A 139 -5.67 -1.57 12.47
CA SER A 139 -5.18 -1.94 11.13
C SER A 139 -4.24 -0.91 10.52
N ALA A 140 -4.40 0.39 10.82
CA ALA A 140 -3.49 1.41 10.32
C ALA A 140 -2.08 1.31 10.93
N PHE A 141 -1.99 0.94 12.21
CA PHE A 141 -0.71 0.69 12.87
C PHE A 141 -0.04 -0.57 12.31
N LEU A 142 -0.80 -1.66 12.17
CA LEU A 142 -0.29 -2.92 11.61
C LEU A 142 0.20 -2.73 10.17
N GLU A 143 -0.50 -1.92 9.37
CA GLU A 143 -0.08 -1.58 8.00
C GLU A 143 1.20 -0.75 7.98
N GLY A 144 1.33 0.25 8.87
CA GLY A 144 2.56 1.04 9.00
C GLY A 144 3.77 0.25 9.50
N HIS A 145 3.54 -0.90 10.13
CA HIS A 145 4.57 -1.78 10.71
C HIS A 145 4.46 -3.20 10.13
N ARG A 146 4.12 -3.30 8.84
CA ARG A 146 3.77 -4.56 8.17
C ARG A 146 4.83 -5.64 8.32
N ASP A 147 6.09 -5.30 8.06
CA ASP A 147 7.18 -6.28 8.06
C ASP A 147 7.45 -6.81 9.47
N GLU A 148 7.45 -5.92 10.47
CA GLU A 148 7.53 -6.30 11.88
C GLU A 148 6.34 -7.17 12.30
N TYR A 149 5.11 -6.82 11.89
CA TYR A 149 3.91 -7.60 12.15
C TYR A 149 4.03 -9.05 11.65
N TYR A 150 4.41 -9.26 10.39
CA TYR A 150 4.57 -10.60 9.83
C TYR A 150 5.76 -11.35 10.43
N ALA A 151 6.88 -10.66 10.68
CA ALA A 151 8.06 -11.26 11.32
C ALA A 151 7.72 -11.75 12.74
N LEU A 152 6.97 -10.98 13.52
CA LEU A 152 6.55 -11.36 14.87
C LEU A 152 5.57 -12.53 14.87
N LEU A 153 4.60 -12.56 13.94
CA LEU A 153 3.73 -13.73 13.76
C LEU A 153 4.53 -14.99 13.42
N GLN A 154 5.55 -14.87 12.57
CA GLN A 154 6.41 -16.00 12.22
C GLN A 154 7.27 -16.47 13.41
N ARG A 155 7.77 -15.54 14.24
CA ARG A 155 8.50 -15.87 15.48
C ARG A 155 7.61 -16.58 16.50
N VAL A 156 6.35 -16.20 16.61
CA VAL A 156 5.37 -16.94 17.42
C VAL A 156 5.21 -18.37 16.91
N ARG A 157 5.00 -18.56 15.60
CA ARG A 157 4.81 -19.88 14.98
C ARG A 157 6.02 -20.80 15.11
N THR A 158 7.22 -20.27 14.90
CA THR A 158 8.45 -21.08 14.79
C THR A 158 9.20 -21.24 16.12
N ARG A 159 9.07 -20.29 17.04
CA ARG A 159 9.86 -20.23 18.27
C ARG A 159 9.03 -20.03 19.55
N GLY A 160 7.72 -19.83 19.43
CA GLY A 160 6.85 -19.57 20.59
C GLY A 160 7.14 -18.23 21.28
N GLU A 161 7.71 -17.27 20.56
CA GLU A 161 8.12 -15.99 21.13
C GLU A 161 6.93 -15.02 21.29
N TRP A 162 6.11 -15.29 22.30
CA TRP A 162 4.88 -14.52 22.57
C TRP A 162 5.14 -13.11 23.12
N THR A 163 6.18 -12.92 23.94
CA THR A 163 6.43 -11.62 24.58
C THR A 163 6.61 -10.49 23.56
N PRO A 164 7.48 -10.61 22.53
CA PRO A 164 7.61 -9.57 21.50
C PRO A 164 6.30 -9.28 20.76
N TRP A 165 5.53 -10.31 20.41
CA TRP A 165 4.22 -10.16 19.76
C TRP A 165 3.22 -9.39 20.63
N LEU A 166 3.09 -9.79 21.90
CA LEU A 166 2.18 -9.16 22.85
C LEU A 166 2.56 -7.69 23.11
N THR A 167 3.86 -7.39 23.20
CA THR A 167 4.36 -6.01 23.35
C THR A 167 4.02 -5.16 22.12
N PHE A 168 4.33 -5.64 20.92
CA PHE A 168 4.01 -4.96 19.67
C PHE A 168 2.50 -4.67 19.53
N PHE A 169 1.67 -5.68 19.79
CA PHE A 169 0.22 -5.53 19.74
C PHE A 169 -0.29 -4.51 20.76
N ALA A 170 0.24 -4.53 21.99
CA ALA A 170 -0.12 -3.59 23.04
C ALA A 170 0.30 -2.15 22.71
N VAL A 171 1.48 -1.95 22.11
CA VAL A 171 1.94 -0.63 21.61
C VAL A 171 0.98 -0.12 20.54
N GLY A 172 0.65 -0.95 19.54
CA GLY A 172 -0.28 -0.56 18.48
C GLY A 172 -1.65 -0.16 19.03
N VAL A 173 -2.19 -0.90 19.98
CA VAL A 173 -3.46 -0.58 20.64
C VAL A 173 -3.34 0.73 21.44
N HIS A 174 -2.26 0.91 22.18
CA HIS A 174 -2.02 2.12 22.96
C HIS A 174 -1.98 3.38 22.09
N GLU A 175 -1.20 3.35 21.00
CA GLU A 175 -1.04 4.47 20.09
C GLU A 175 -2.35 4.83 19.38
N THR A 176 -3.01 3.81 18.83
CA THR A 176 -4.27 4.00 18.11
C THR A 176 -5.42 4.44 19.03
N ALA A 177 -5.47 3.95 20.28
CA ALA A 177 -6.42 4.42 21.27
C ALA A 177 -6.16 5.88 21.69
N ARG A 178 -4.90 6.26 21.99
CA ARG A 178 -4.55 7.65 22.32
C ARG A 178 -4.91 8.60 21.19
N ARG A 179 -4.70 8.16 19.95
CA ARG A 179 -5.06 8.93 18.77
C ARG A 179 -6.57 9.07 18.61
N ALA A 180 -7.33 7.99 18.73
CA ALA A 180 -8.79 8.04 18.67
C ALA A 180 -9.36 9.05 19.70
N VAL A 181 -8.77 9.10 20.90
CA VAL A 181 -9.11 10.12 21.92
C VAL A 181 -8.78 11.54 21.46
N ARG A 182 -7.61 11.78 20.84
CA ARG A 182 -7.24 13.10 20.31
C ARG A 182 -8.20 13.55 19.21
N GLN A 183 -8.54 12.66 18.28
CA GLN A 183 -9.48 12.92 17.18
C GLN A 183 -10.87 13.24 17.71
N ALA A 184 -11.40 12.40 18.61
CA ALA A 184 -12.71 12.65 19.23
C ALA A 184 -12.75 14.00 19.94
N ARG A 185 -11.73 14.35 20.72
CA ARG A 185 -11.64 15.67 21.39
C ARG A 185 -11.54 16.82 20.40
N ALA A 186 -10.81 16.66 19.30
CA ALA A 186 -10.72 17.69 18.26
C ALA A 186 -12.09 17.90 17.60
N LEU A 187 -12.78 16.82 17.22
CA LEU A 187 -14.12 16.86 16.64
C LEU A 187 -15.13 17.52 17.58
N VAL A 188 -15.12 17.19 18.87
CA VAL A 188 -16.01 17.85 19.86
C VAL A 188 -15.74 19.35 19.95
N ARG A 189 -14.46 19.77 20.01
CA ARG A 189 -14.11 21.20 20.04
C ARG A 189 -14.54 21.93 18.77
N TYR A 190 -14.35 21.31 17.60
CA TYR A 190 -14.82 21.89 16.34
C TYR A 190 -16.34 21.97 16.31
N TYR A 191 -17.03 20.95 16.79
CA TYR A 191 -18.49 20.91 16.85
C TYR A 191 -19.06 22.06 17.68
N GLU A 192 -18.54 22.26 18.90
CA GLU A 192 -18.95 23.35 19.79
C GLU A 192 -18.67 24.73 19.15
N ARG A 193 -17.44 24.94 18.67
CA ARG A 193 -17.01 26.19 18.04
C ARG A 193 -17.84 26.53 16.80
N ASP A 194 -18.12 25.55 15.95
CA ASP A 194 -18.81 25.79 14.69
C ASP A 194 -20.28 26.12 14.91
N ARG A 195 -20.91 25.53 15.93
CA ARG A 195 -22.28 25.87 16.36
C ARG A 195 -22.41 27.29 16.91
N GLU A 196 -21.38 27.83 17.55
CA GLU A 196 -21.38 29.22 18.03
C GLU A 196 -21.36 30.25 16.88
N LYS A 197 -20.77 29.89 15.74
CA LYS A 197 -20.61 30.78 14.56
C LYS A 197 -21.87 30.92 13.73
N VAL A 198 -22.83 30.00 13.86
CA VAL A 198 -24.04 29.97 13.03
C VAL A 198 -25.31 29.97 13.89
N LYS A 199 -26.41 30.50 13.34
CA LYS A 199 -27.72 30.54 14.01
C LYS A 199 -28.83 30.13 13.05
N GLY A 200 -30.01 29.84 13.60
CA GLY A 200 -31.21 29.53 12.81
C GLY A 200 -31.05 28.26 11.98
N SER A 201 -31.52 28.27 10.73
CA SER A 201 -31.50 27.10 9.85
C SER A 201 -30.08 26.61 9.52
N ALA A 202 -29.07 27.48 9.52
CA ALA A 202 -27.68 27.10 9.26
C ALA A 202 -27.08 26.15 10.32
N LEU A 203 -27.65 26.11 11.53
CA LEU A 203 -27.21 25.20 12.60
C LEU A 203 -27.41 23.73 12.19
N ARG A 204 -28.50 23.41 11.49
CA ARG A 204 -28.77 22.05 11.00
C ARG A 204 -27.74 21.60 9.97
N LEU A 205 -27.27 22.52 9.13
CA LEU A 205 -26.20 22.22 8.18
C LEU A 205 -24.86 22.03 8.90
N ALA A 206 -24.54 22.89 9.88
CA ALA A 206 -23.32 22.75 10.68
C ALA A 206 -23.29 21.42 11.45
N ASP A 207 -24.42 20.98 11.99
CA ASP A 207 -24.55 19.65 12.62
C ASP A 207 -24.27 18.51 11.62
N GLU A 208 -24.76 18.65 10.39
CA GLU A 208 -24.58 17.64 9.36
C GLU A 208 -23.12 17.52 8.90
N LEU A 209 -22.32 18.59 8.96
CA LEU A 209 -20.89 18.55 8.61
C LEU A 209 -20.07 17.56 9.46
N PHE A 210 -20.55 17.19 10.65
CA PHE A 210 -19.87 16.20 11.51
C PHE A 210 -20.34 14.77 11.26
N ARG A 211 -21.41 14.59 10.48
CA ARG A 211 -21.85 13.28 9.97
C ARG A 211 -21.30 13.04 8.57
N THR A 212 -21.41 14.08 7.74
CA THR A 212 -21.01 14.11 6.34
C THR A 212 -20.21 15.39 6.11
N PRO A 213 -18.86 15.35 6.18
CA PRO A 213 -17.99 16.54 6.12
C PRO A 213 -17.83 17.11 4.69
N VAL A 214 -18.76 16.74 3.82
CA VAL A 214 -18.90 17.14 2.42
C VAL A 214 -20.35 17.51 2.21
N MET A 215 -20.62 18.58 1.47
CA MET A 215 -21.97 19.04 1.23
C MET A 215 -22.12 19.63 -0.17
N THR A 216 -23.29 19.44 -0.76
CA THR A 216 -23.70 20.14 -1.99
C THR A 216 -24.92 21.03 -1.73
N VAL A 217 -25.21 22.00 -2.61
CA VAL A 217 -26.43 22.82 -2.47
C VAL A 217 -27.72 21.98 -2.54
N PRO A 218 -27.87 21.00 -3.46
CA PRO A 218 -29.03 20.11 -3.45
C PRO A 218 -29.19 19.30 -2.16
N GLU A 219 -28.08 18.88 -1.55
CA GLU A 219 -28.10 18.19 -0.26
C GLU A 219 -28.50 19.12 0.87
N ALA A 220 -27.94 20.33 0.93
CA ALA A 220 -28.37 21.36 1.87
C ALA A 220 -29.87 21.68 1.74
N GLN A 221 -30.40 21.65 0.51
CA GLN A 221 -31.82 21.82 0.25
C GLN A 221 -32.67 20.71 0.86
N ARG A 222 -32.27 19.44 0.70
CA ARG A 222 -32.94 18.30 1.33
C ARG A 222 -32.86 18.35 2.85
N ILE A 223 -31.68 18.65 3.40
CA ILE A 223 -31.48 18.71 4.86
C ILE A 223 -32.34 19.80 5.48
N LEU A 224 -32.40 20.98 4.86
CA LEU A 224 -33.16 22.12 5.39
C LEU A 224 -34.64 22.09 5.07
N ASP A 225 -35.07 21.22 4.15
CA ASP A 225 -36.43 21.20 3.58
C ASP A 225 -36.86 22.60 3.11
N THR A 226 -36.10 23.15 2.16
CA THR A 226 -36.26 24.55 1.73
C THR A 226 -36.09 24.72 0.22
N THR A 227 -36.20 25.96 -0.27
CA THR A 227 -35.98 26.27 -1.68
C THR A 227 -34.49 26.29 -2.02
N HIS A 228 -34.13 25.94 -3.26
CA HIS A 228 -32.74 25.95 -3.70
C HIS A 228 -32.00 27.30 -3.47
N PRO A 229 -32.63 28.49 -3.69
CA PRO A 229 -32.01 29.77 -3.35
C PRO A 229 -31.73 29.94 -1.85
N ALA A 230 -32.65 29.50 -0.98
CA ALA A 230 -32.47 29.55 0.46
C ALA A 230 -31.36 28.60 0.93
N ALA A 231 -31.29 27.38 0.39
CA ALA A 231 -30.21 26.43 0.65
C ALA A 231 -28.84 26.96 0.20
N ARG A 232 -28.78 27.58 -0.99
CA ARG A 232 -27.55 28.22 -1.50
C ARG A 232 -27.09 29.36 -0.60
N SER A 233 -28.03 30.16 -0.07
CA SER A 233 -27.73 31.22 0.89
C SER A 233 -27.16 30.67 2.19
N ALA A 234 -27.74 29.59 2.72
CA ALA A 234 -27.25 28.91 3.92
C ALA A 234 -25.83 28.36 3.72
N VAL A 235 -25.55 27.67 2.60
CA VAL A 235 -24.20 27.18 2.26
C VAL A 235 -23.19 28.34 2.17
N ARG A 236 -23.55 29.44 1.51
CA ARG A 236 -22.70 30.64 1.45
C ARG A 236 -22.43 31.25 2.83
N HIS A 237 -23.40 31.20 3.74
CA HIS A 237 -23.22 31.64 5.12
C HIS A 237 -22.20 30.77 5.85
N LEU A 238 -22.26 29.43 5.72
CA LEU A 238 -21.23 28.53 6.25
C LEU A 238 -19.84 28.81 5.66
N GLN A 239 -19.74 29.11 4.36
CA GLN A 239 -18.48 29.52 3.74
C GLN A 239 -17.95 30.83 4.32
N ALA A 240 -18.81 31.84 4.50
CA ALA A 240 -18.43 33.13 5.08
C ALA A 240 -17.94 33.00 6.54
N GLN A 241 -18.42 32.00 7.28
CA GLN A 241 -17.94 31.67 8.63
C GLN A 241 -16.68 30.78 8.64
N GLY A 242 -16.16 30.43 7.47
CA GLY A 242 -14.99 29.56 7.29
C GLY A 242 -15.26 28.10 7.66
N LEU A 243 -16.52 27.67 7.64
CA LEU A 243 -16.92 26.28 7.97
C LEU A 243 -16.94 25.38 6.74
N LEU A 244 -17.04 25.97 5.55
CA LEU A 244 -17.00 25.30 4.27
C LEU A 244 -16.03 25.98 3.32
N ALA A 245 -15.24 25.19 2.61
CA ALA A 245 -14.45 25.62 1.46
C ALA A 245 -15.03 24.96 0.20
N GLU A 246 -15.00 25.66 -0.93
CA GLU A 246 -15.37 25.04 -2.20
C GLU A 246 -14.25 24.11 -2.65
N TRP A 247 -14.62 22.92 -3.14
CA TRP A 247 -13.68 22.01 -3.78
C TRP A 247 -13.11 22.64 -5.06
N ALA A 248 -11.79 22.58 -5.26
CA ALA A 248 -11.12 23.31 -6.33
C ALA A 248 -11.50 22.85 -7.76
N GLU A 249 -11.94 21.59 -7.93
CA GLU A 249 -12.39 21.08 -9.22
C GLU A 249 -13.81 21.56 -9.58
N GLN A 250 -14.00 21.90 -10.85
CA GLN A 250 -15.31 22.26 -11.41
C GLN A 250 -16.21 21.02 -11.47
N ARG A 251 -17.07 20.83 -10.47
CA ARG A 251 -18.08 19.75 -10.43
C ARG A 251 -19.52 20.30 -10.44
N GLN A 252 -20.43 19.55 -11.06
CA GLN A 252 -21.87 19.80 -11.01
C GLN A 252 -22.63 18.60 -10.38
N PRO A 253 -23.32 18.81 -9.25
CA PRO A 253 -23.40 20.05 -8.46
C PRO A 253 -22.06 20.42 -7.79
N ARG A 254 -21.88 21.71 -7.47
CA ARG A 254 -20.68 22.19 -6.73
C ARG A 254 -20.60 21.52 -5.36
N VAL A 255 -19.38 21.12 -4.99
CA VAL A 255 -19.07 20.41 -3.75
C VAL A 255 -18.35 21.35 -2.79
N PHE A 256 -18.74 21.31 -1.52
CA PHE A 256 -18.17 22.08 -0.44
C PHE A 256 -17.67 21.15 0.66
N LEU A 257 -16.48 21.41 1.18
CA LEU A 257 -15.81 20.59 2.19
C LEU A 257 -15.69 21.33 3.52
N ALA A 258 -15.94 20.61 4.61
CA ALA A 258 -15.57 21.04 5.95
C ALA A 258 -14.12 20.62 6.22
N SER A 259 -13.15 21.34 5.63
CA SER A 259 -11.73 20.95 5.64
C SER A 259 -11.22 20.66 7.05
N HIS A 260 -11.54 21.48 8.06
CA HIS A 260 -11.09 21.23 9.44
C HIS A 260 -11.68 19.97 10.09
N VAL A 261 -12.88 19.54 9.67
CA VAL A 261 -13.47 18.26 10.11
C VAL A 261 -12.81 17.11 9.37
N LEU A 262 -12.61 17.24 8.06
CA LEU A 262 -11.87 16.26 7.25
C LEU A 262 -10.46 16.08 7.77
N ASP A 263 -9.72 17.15 8.01
CA ASP A 263 -8.37 17.12 8.56
C ASP A 263 -8.37 16.39 9.91
N ALA A 264 -9.31 16.68 10.81
CA ALA A 264 -9.39 15.97 12.09
C ALA A 264 -9.60 14.45 11.95
N VAL A 265 -10.27 14.01 10.88
CA VAL A 265 -10.56 12.61 10.58
C VAL A 265 -9.43 11.94 9.76
N MET A 266 -8.85 12.67 8.80
CA MET A 266 -7.96 12.19 7.73
C MET A 266 -6.47 12.44 8.00
N HIS A 267 -6.09 13.63 8.48
CA HIS A 267 -4.72 13.99 8.90
C HIS A 267 -4.06 12.92 9.79
N PRO A 268 -4.81 12.13 10.57
CA PRO A 268 -4.15 11.14 11.42
C PRO A 268 -3.65 9.92 10.62
N LEU A 269 -4.24 9.50 9.49
CA LEU A 269 -3.79 8.26 8.79
C LEU A 269 -2.36 8.34 8.26
N GLU A 270 -1.93 9.54 7.89
CA GLU A 270 -0.59 9.85 7.40
C GLU A 270 0.45 9.87 8.54
N ASP A 271 0.06 10.28 9.76
CA ASP A 271 0.91 10.30 10.97
C ASP A 271 1.22 8.90 11.56
N LEU A 272 0.56 7.83 11.11
CA LEU A 272 0.95 6.43 11.46
C LEU A 272 1.80 5.78 10.36
N ARG A 273 1.84 6.39 9.18
CA ARG A 273 2.77 6.03 8.10
C ARG A 273 4.10 6.78 8.23
N SER A 274 4.04 7.96 8.84
CA SER A 274 5.21 8.79 9.17
C SER A 274 5.57 8.69 10.65
N VAL A 275 6.83 8.34 10.94
CA VAL A 275 7.39 8.24 12.30
C VAL A 275 7.31 9.60 13.01
N PRO A 276 6.77 9.71 14.24
CA PRO A 276 6.70 10.98 14.96
C PRO A 276 8.04 11.31 15.65
N GLY A 277 8.76 12.32 15.15
CA GLY A 277 9.91 12.91 15.84
C GLY A 277 10.35 14.26 15.26
N GLY A 278 10.17 15.34 16.02
CA GLY A 278 10.81 16.64 15.74
C GLY A 278 9.90 17.87 15.93
N GLY A 279 10.00 18.50 17.11
CA GLY A 279 9.23 19.68 17.48
C GLY A 279 9.56 20.96 16.69
N LYS A 280 8.61 21.90 16.76
CA LYS A 280 8.63 23.24 16.15
C LYS A 280 9.71 24.17 16.73
N SER A 281 10.40 24.93 15.88
CA SER A 281 10.90 26.29 16.14
C SER A 281 11.30 26.95 14.80
N ALA A 282 10.50 27.89 14.27
CA ALA A 282 10.64 29.34 14.37
C ALA A 282 11.75 29.98 13.47
N LEU A 283 11.26 30.84 12.58
CA LEU A 283 11.92 31.77 11.66
C LEU A 283 13.15 32.55 12.20
N LEU A 284 14.20 32.72 11.39
CA LEU A 284 14.67 34.00 10.78
C LEU A 284 16.12 33.96 10.22
N LYS A 285 16.22 34.35 8.94
CA LYS A 285 17.24 35.17 8.24
C LYS A 285 18.73 34.75 8.08
N SER A 286 19.10 34.82 6.79
CA SER A 286 20.33 35.30 6.14
C SER A 286 21.63 34.48 6.18
N GLY A 287 22.13 34.14 4.99
CA GLY A 287 23.57 34.04 4.73
C GLY A 287 24.08 32.74 4.11
N ALA A 288 24.20 32.73 2.78
CA ALA A 288 25.15 32.00 1.93
C ALA A 288 25.71 30.61 2.35
N ARG A 289 25.40 29.62 1.49
CA ARG A 289 26.19 28.45 1.07
C ARG A 289 26.78 27.54 2.17
N GLN A 290 26.05 26.46 2.46
CA GLN A 290 26.61 25.14 2.79
C GLN A 290 25.61 24.05 2.36
N ALA A 291 26.13 22.94 1.83
CA ALA A 291 25.37 21.81 1.30
C ALA A 291 24.30 21.35 2.31
N GLN A 292 23.03 21.45 1.92
CA GLN A 292 21.92 20.99 2.75
C GLN A 292 21.98 19.46 2.88
N LYS A 293 22.07 18.97 4.12
CA LYS A 293 21.76 17.57 4.43
C LYS A 293 20.34 17.27 3.92
N PRO A 294 20.11 16.18 3.16
CA PRO A 294 18.79 15.85 2.66
C PRO A 294 17.80 15.68 3.82
N LEU A 295 16.77 16.54 3.87
CA LEU A 295 15.79 16.61 4.95
C LEU A 295 14.65 15.59 4.78
N ARG A 296 14.39 15.09 3.57
CA ARG A 296 13.28 14.15 3.28
C ARG A 296 13.78 12.69 3.29
N ARG A 297 12.92 11.74 3.71
CA ARG A 297 13.24 10.30 3.71
C ARG A 297 13.60 9.79 2.31
N ALA A 298 12.86 10.21 1.28
CA ALA A 298 13.13 9.88 -0.12
C ALA A 298 14.54 10.29 -0.57
N ASP A 299 15.02 11.47 -0.14
CA ASP A 299 16.35 11.96 -0.49
C ASP A 299 17.45 11.17 0.23
N ARG A 300 17.20 10.76 1.49
CA ARG A 300 18.12 9.87 2.23
C ARG A 300 18.19 8.49 1.59
N LEU A 301 17.04 7.92 1.20
CA LEU A 301 16.97 6.63 0.48
C LEU A 301 17.69 6.69 -0.86
N MET A 302 17.46 7.75 -1.64
CA MET A 302 18.16 7.95 -2.92
C MET A 302 19.67 8.09 -2.72
N ALA A 303 20.11 8.86 -1.72
CA ALA A 303 21.53 9.01 -1.41
C ALA A 303 22.16 7.67 -0.99
N GLU A 304 21.45 6.87 -0.18
CA GLU A 304 21.91 5.54 0.21
C GLU A 304 21.96 4.58 -1.00
N ALA A 305 20.94 4.60 -1.86
CA ALA A 305 20.91 3.79 -3.08
C ALA A 305 22.10 4.11 -4.00
N MET A 306 22.38 5.40 -4.23
CA MET A 306 23.52 5.84 -5.05
C MET A 306 24.85 5.44 -4.42
N ARG A 307 24.99 5.58 -3.08
CA ARG A 307 26.18 5.13 -2.35
C ARG A 307 26.43 3.63 -2.52
N ILE A 308 25.38 2.81 -2.47
CA ILE A 308 25.49 1.36 -2.67
C ILE A 308 25.95 1.04 -4.09
N VAL A 309 25.39 1.73 -5.10
CA VAL A 309 25.84 1.57 -6.50
C VAL A 309 27.31 1.95 -6.68
N ASP A 310 27.75 3.06 -6.08
CA ASP A 310 29.15 3.49 -6.16
C ASP A 310 30.10 2.47 -5.51
N VAL A 311 29.76 1.96 -4.32
CA VAL A 311 30.56 0.93 -3.63
C VAL A 311 30.54 -0.39 -4.41
N ALA A 312 29.42 -0.75 -5.03
CA ALA A 312 29.34 -1.92 -5.89
C ALA A 312 30.26 -1.79 -7.11
N ARG A 313 30.22 -0.62 -7.78
CA ARG A 313 31.08 -0.31 -8.93
C ARG A 313 32.56 -0.44 -8.56
N ASP A 314 32.97 0.15 -7.43
CA ASP A 314 34.34 0.07 -6.91
C ASP A 314 34.73 -1.37 -6.53
N GLY A 315 33.75 -2.17 -6.07
CA GLY A 315 33.89 -3.59 -5.75
C GLY A 315 33.87 -4.53 -6.97
N GLY A 316 33.72 -4.00 -8.18
CA GLY A 316 33.67 -4.78 -9.42
C GLY A 316 32.31 -5.43 -9.71
N ALA A 317 31.22 -4.97 -9.08
CA ALA A 317 29.86 -5.40 -9.32
C ALA A 317 29.03 -4.30 -10.01
N GLN A 318 28.29 -4.65 -11.04
CA GLN A 318 27.29 -3.80 -11.63
C GLN A 318 25.97 -3.93 -10.89
N LEU A 319 25.50 -2.81 -10.33
CA LEU A 319 24.15 -2.66 -9.80
C LEU A 319 23.50 -1.43 -10.39
N ARG A 320 22.21 -1.54 -10.72
CA ARG A 320 21.37 -0.44 -11.20
C ARG A 320 20.06 -0.41 -10.43
N LEU A 321 19.70 0.78 -9.96
CA LEU A 321 18.46 1.03 -9.25
C LEU A 321 17.26 0.70 -10.14
N THR A 322 16.24 0.07 -9.57
CA THR A 322 14.92 -0.14 -10.20
C THR A 322 13.80 0.37 -9.29
N GLY A 323 12.54 0.11 -9.64
CA GLY A 323 11.38 0.51 -8.86
C GLY A 323 11.13 2.01 -8.84
N GLY A 324 10.51 2.50 -7.76
CA GLY A 324 10.11 3.92 -7.67
C GLY A 324 11.28 4.91 -7.57
N LEU A 325 12.40 4.50 -6.96
CA LEU A 325 13.57 5.37 -6.83
C LEU A 325 14.31 5.53 -8.17
N ALA A 326 14.28 4.51 -9.05
CA ALA A 326 14.77 4.63 -10.42
C ALA A 326 13.95 5.65 -11.22
N VAL A 327 12.62 5.65 -11.08
CA VAL A 327 11.78 6.68 -11.71
C VAL A 327 12.12 8.07 -11.18
N ARG A 328 12.28 8.20 -9.85
CA ARG A 328 12.66 9.47 -9.20
C ARG A 328 13.96 10.05 -9.77
N ARG A 329 14.94 9.20 -10.11
CA ARG A 329 16.24 9.62 -10.70
C ARG A 329 16.09 10.40 -12.01
N TYR A 330 15.03 10.13 -12.76
CA TYR A 330 14.77 10.75 -14.06
C TYR A 330 13.84 11.95 -14.02
N CYS A 331 13.15 12.17 -12.89
CA CYS A 331 12.22 13.27 -12.73
C CYS A 331 12.94 14.54 -12.26
N THR A 332 12.59 15.65 -12.90
CA THR A 332 13.10 17.00 -12.55
C THR A 332 12.26 17.67 -11.48
N ASP A 333 10.97 17.32 -11.42
CA ASP A 333 10.01 17.86 -10.44
C ASP A 333 9.88 16.91 -9.25
N LEU A 334 10.77 17.09 -8.27
CA LEU A 334 10.84 16.21 -7.11
C LEU A 334 9.66 16.37 -6.14
N ASP A 335 8.96 17.51 -6.20
CA ASP A 335 7.75 17.73 -5.40
C ASP A 335 6.56 16.95 -5.99
N PHE A 336 6.48 16.82 -7.33
CA PHE A 336 5.54 15.88 -7.96
C PHE A 336 5.82 14.45 -7.52
N MET A 337 7.09 14.04 -7.50
CA MET A 337 7.52 12.71 -7.06
C MET A 337 7.53 12.49 -5.54
N ASP A 338 7.10 13.47 -4.74
CA ASP A 338 7.25 13.37 -3.28
C ASP A 338 6.19 12.44 -2.69
N ARG A 339 6.60 11.20 -2.45
CA ARG A 339 5.82 10.15 -1.79
C ARG A 339 6.72 9.27 -0.93
N GLU A 340 6.11 8.48 -0.05
CA GLU A 340 6.86 7.52 0.77
C GLU A 340 7.41 6.37 -0.09
N TYR A 341 8.74 6.22 -0.05
CA TYR A 341 9.46 5.04 -0.54
C TYR A 341 9.81 4.16 0.66
N SER A 342 9.57 2.85 0.53
CA SER A 342 9.79 1.85 1.58
C SER A 342 11.07 1.06 1.36
N ASP A 343 11.46 0.87 0.10
CA ASP A 343 12.41 -0.12 -0.39
C ASP A 343 13.49 0.50 -1.28
N ILE A 344 14.59 -0.24 -1.43
CA ILE A 344 15.60 -0.01 -2.46
C ILE A 344 15.73 -1.30 -3.25
N ASP A 345 15.37 -1.24 -4.54
CA ASP A 345 15.46 -2.36 -5.45
C ASP A 345 16.61 -2.16 -6.44
N PHE A 346 17.37 -3.22 -6.70
CA PHE A 346 18.42 -3.22 -7.70
C PHE A 346 18.22 -4.31 -8.76
N LEU A 347 18.89 -4.10 -9.87
CA LEU A 347 19.24 -5.10 -10.86
C LEU A 347 20.75 -5.26 -10.90
N GLY A 348 21.22 -6.50 -11.00
CA GLY A 348 22.62 -6.85 -11.14
C GLY A 348 22.82 -8.05 -12.06
N LEU A 349 24.07 -8.46 -12.22
CA LEU A 349 24.43 -9.58 -13.08
C LEU A 349 24.68 -10.84 -12.25
N SER A 350 24.11 -11.99 -12.67
CA SER A 350 24.28 -13.24 -11.93
C SER A 350 25.74 -13.73 -11.93
N GLU A 351 26.50 -13.43 -12.98
CA GLU A 351 27.94 -13.71 -13.06
C GLU A 351 28.75 -12.98 -11.98
N GLN A 352 28.26 -11.84 -11.50
CA GLN A 352 28.89 -11.00 -10.48
C GLN A 352 28.32 -11.24 -9.08
N LYS A 353 27.57 -12.32 -8.87
CA LYS A 353 26.94 -12.64 -7.58
C LYS A 353 27.95 -12.67 -6.42
N LYS A 354 29.18 -13.12 -6.66
CA LYS A 354 30.23 -13.19 -5.63
C LYS A 354 30.76 -11.80 -5.23
N GLU A 355 30.85 -10.90 -6.19
CA GLU A 355 31.24 -9.50 -6.03
C GLU A 355 30.13 -8.74 -5.30
N ILE A 356 28.86 -8.92 -5.73
CA ILE A 356 27.68 -8.35 -5.06
C ILE A 356 27.64 -8.79 -3.60
N HIS A 357 27.81 -10.08 -3.31
CA HIS A 357 27.80 -10.56 -1.92
C HIS A 357 28.90 -9.91 -1.06
N ARG A 358 30.14 -9.83 -1.58
CA ARG A 358 31.25 -9.16 -0.89
C ARG A 358 30.97 -7.69 -0.62
N VAL A 359 30.37 -6.98 -1.58
CA VAL A 359 29.97 -5.58 -1.44
C VAL A 359 28.96 -5.41 -0.31
N PHE A 360 27.89 -6.22 -0.32
CA PHE A 360 26.84 -6.11 0.71
C PHE A 360 27.32 -6.54 2.10
N GLU A 361 28.15 -7.57 2.21
CA GLU A 361 28.80 -7.94 3.48
C GLU A 361 29.66 -6.78 4.03
N ALA A 362 30.48 -6.14 3.18
CA ALA A 362 31.31 -5.00 3.57
C ALA A 362 30.47 -3.77 3.98
N LEU A 363 29.28 -3.62 3.37
CA LEU A 363 28.30 -2.60 3.72
C LEU A 363 27.50 -2.91 5.00
N GLY A 364 27.76 -4.06 5.64
CA GLY A 364 27.09 -4.48 6.85
C GLY A 364 25.70 -5.06 6.60
N TYR A 365 25.51 -5.74 5.48
CA TYR A 365 24.30 -6.51 5.18
C TYR A 365 24.58 -8.02 5.22
N THR A 366 23.56 -8.78 5.56
CA THR A 366 23.54 -10.24 5.49
C THR A 366 22.54 -10.69 4.43
N GLU A 367 22.93 -11.65 3.58
CA GLU A 367 22.03 -12.26 2.59
C GLU A 367 20.92 -13.06 3.27
N ASN A 368 19.68 -12.79 2.88
CA ASN A 368 18.56 -13.67 3.15
C ASN A 368 18.56 -14.84 2.15
N GLN A 369 19.26 -15.93 2.53
CA GLN A 369 19.44 -17.10 1.68
C GLN A 369 18.13 -17.78 1.24
N TYR A 370 17.02 -17.54 1.96
CA TYR A 370 15.70 -18.08 1.59
C TYR A 370 15.19 -17.52 0.26
N VAL A 371 15.42 -16.22 -0.01
CA VAL A 371 14.98 -15.57 -1.27
C VAL A 371 15.79 -16.09 -2.46
N ALA A 372 17.10 -16.26 -2.27
CA ALA A 372 17.95 -16.83 -3.30
C ALA A 372 17.58 -18.28 -3.62
N GLN A 373 17.15 -19.07 -2.63
CA GLN A 373 16.74 -20.47 -2.84
C GLN A 373 15.37 -20.57 -3.54
N SER A 374 14.39 -19.74 -3.16
CA SER A 374 13.02 -19.80 -3.71
C SER A 374 12.93 -19.33 -5.16
N THR A 375 13.82 -18.43 -5.59
CA THR A 375 13.84 -17.86 -6.94
C THR A 375 14.80 -18.57 -7.91
N GLY A 376 15.37 -19.71 -7.49
CA GLY A 376 16.37 -20.44 -8.28
C GLY A 376 17.64 -19.62 -8.50
N ALA A 377 18.03 -18.83 -7.50
CA ALA A 377 19.13 -17.86 -7.50
C ALA A 377 18.98 -16.69 -8.49
N GLY A 378 17.77 -16.41 -8.98
CA GLY A 378 17.47 -15.28 -9.86
C GLY A 378 17.18 -13.95 -9.13
N GLN A 379 16.99 -13.99 -7.81
CA GLN A 379 16.80 -12.81 -6.97
C GLN A 379 17.58 -12.99 -5.66
N LEU A 380 18.24 -11.92 -5.20
CA LEU A 380 18.89 -11.85 -3.91
C LEU A 380 18.12 -10.87 -3.02
N GLN A 381 18.22 -11.07 -1.71
CA GLN A 381 17.72 -10.11 -0.74
C GLN A 381 18.76 -9.94 0.38
N TYR A 382 19.00 -8.71 0.79
CA TYR A 382 19.98 -8.35 1.80
C TYR A 382 19.33 -7.55 2.93
N ILE A 383 19.64 -7.90 4.18
CA ILE A 383 19.09 -7.26 5.39
C ILE A 383 20.25 -6.66 6.20
N LYS A 384 20.07 -5.46 6.75
CA LYS A 384 21.14 -4.77 7.48
C LYS A 384 21.47 -5.47 8.80
N ASN A 385 22.75 -5.64 9.11
CA ASN A 385 23.22 -6.37 10.30
C ASN A 385 22.73 -5.74 11.60
N GLU A 386 22.68 -4.40 11.67
CA GLU A 386 22.16 -3.65 12.82
C GLU A 386 20.69 -4.02 13.11
N ALA A 387 19.87 -4.21 12.08
CA ALA A 387 18.49 -4.65 12.21
C ALA A 387 18.41 -6.09 12.76
N LEU A 388 19.33 -6.97 12.31
CA LEU A 388 19.45 -8.34 12.81
C LEU A 388 19.99 -8.40 14.25
N GLU A 389 20.89 -7.50 14.63
CA GLU A 389 21.44 -7.37 15.98
C GLU A 389 20.41 -6.88 16.98
N VAL A 390 19.54 -5.92 16.62
CA VAL A 390 18.41 -5.53 17.48
C VAL A 390 17.41 -6.67 17.64
N MET A 391 17.12 -7.41 16.56
CA MET A 391 16.30 -8.63 16.64
C MET A 391 16.93 -9.71 17.54
N ARG A 392 18.27 -9.80 17.61
CA ARG A 392 19.02 -10.76 18.45
C ARG A 392 19.24 -10.26 19.89
N ALA A 393 19.51 -8.97 20.10
CA ALA A 393 19.78 -8.35 21.41
C ALA A 393 18.51 -8.19 22.25
N GLY A 394 17.35 -8.02 21.61
CA GLY A 394 16.03 -8.15 22.25
C GLY A 394 15.78 -9.53 22.88
N ALA A 395 16.63 -10.53 22.63
CA ALA A 395 16.59 -11.83 23.29
C ALA A 395 17.45 -11.91 24.58
N HIS A 396 18.37 -10.97 24.86
CA HIS A 396 19.38 -11.15 25.93
C HIS A 396 19.71 -9.97 26.86
N THR A 397 19.06 -8.81 26.77
CA THR A 397 19.27 -7.74 27.79
C THR A 397 17.96 -7.19 28.34
N GLN A 398 17.60 -7.63 29.55
CA GLN A 398 16.70 -6.89 30.42
C GLN A 398 17.42 -5.63 30.93
N GLY A 399 16.88 -4.45 30.64
CA GLY A 399 17.23 -3.22 31.36
C GLY A 399 18.21 -2.27 30.66
N ALA A 400 17.82 -1.71 29.52
CA ALA A 400 18.17 -0.35 29.14
C ALA A 400 17.18 0.10 28.05
N GLU A 401 16.46 1.21 28.26
CA GLU A 401 15.72 1.90 27.20
C GLU A 401 16.73 2.46 26.18
N GLN A 402 17.18 1.62 25.24
CA GLN A 402 17.81 2.11 24.02
C GLN A 402 16.70 2.52 23.06
N THR A 403 16.69 3.79 22.69
CA THR A 403 15.80 4.35 21.68
C THR A 403 16.14 3.69 20.35
N TYR A 404 15.31 2.74 19.89
CA TYR A 404 15.47 2.10 18.60
C TYR A 404 15.01 3.08 17.51
N GLU A 405 15.97 3.62 16.74
CA GLU A 405 15.65 4.26 15.46
C GLU A 405 15.61 3.16 14.39
N PRO A 406 14.47 2.93 13.72
CA PRO A 406 14.40 1.94 12.66
C PRO A 406 15.38 2.28 11.54
N PRO A 407 16.02 1.27 10.92
CA PRO A 407 16.99 1.48 9.87
C PRO A 407 16.36 2.26 8.71
N LEU A 408 17.19 3.00 7.97
CA LEU A 408 16.72 3.75 6.80
C LEU A 408 16.07 2.82 5.76
N VAL A 409 16.55 1.58 5.65
CA VAL A 409 16.09 0.55 4.71
C VAL A 409 16.02 -0.78 5.46
N ASP A 410 14.88 -1.47 5.38
CA ASP A 410 14.68 -2.75 6.07
C ASP A 410 15.36 -3.91 5.34
N HIS A 411 15.20 -3.96 4.02
CA HIS A 411 15.84 -4.93 3.14
C HIS A 411 16.09 -4.33 1.75
N ILE A 412 17.00 -4.95 1.00
CA ILE A 412 17.35 -4.59 -0.36
C ILE A 412 17.16 -5.81 -1.24
N ASP A 413 16.31 -5.69 -2.25
CA ASP A 413 16.08 -6.74 -3.25
C ASP A 413 16.94 -6.49 -4.49
N ILE A 414 17.49 -7.57 -5.06
CA ILE A 414 18.33 -7.51 -6.25
C ILE A 414 17.86 -8.58 -7.24
N PHE A 415 17.28 -8.17 -8.36
CA PHE A 415 17.02 -9.04 -9.49
C PHE A 415 18.32 -9.31 -10.26
N LEU A 416 18.55 -10.55 -10.70
CA LEU A 416 19.75 -10.92 -11.45
C LEU A 416 19.40 -11.22 -12.91
N ASP A 417 20.04 -10.49 -13.84
CA ASP A 417 19.91 -10.53 -15.31
C ASP A 417 18.51 -10.21 -15.87
N VAL A 418 17.48 -10.86 -15.34
CA VAL A 418 16.10 -10.77 -15.77
C VAL A 418 15.25 -10.25 -14.63
N MET A 419 14.52 -9.16 -14.88
CA MET A 419 13.48 -8.68 -13.98
C MET A 419 12.24 -9.56 -14.15
N ARG A 420 12.05 -10.50 -13.22
CA ARG A 420 10.96 -11.49 -13.26
C ARG A 420 9.76 -10.99 -12.48
N MET A 421 8.85 -10.28 -13.15
CA MET A 421 7.57 -9.83 -12.58
C MET A 421 6.40 -10.57 -13.26
N ASP A 422 5.30 -9.88 -13.54
CA ASP A 422 4.19 -10.39 -14.37
C ASP A 422 4.69 -10.89 -15.73
N HIS A 423 5.66 -10.17 -16.30
CA HIS A 423 6.40 -10.54 -17.51
C HIS A 423 7.90 -10.58 -17.22
N ASP A 424 8.65 -11.30 -18.05
CA ASP A 424 10.11 -11.29 -17.98
C ASP A 424 10.66 -10.14 -18.82
N LEU A 425 11.43 -9.26 -18.19
CA LEU A 425 12.22 -8.25 -18.89
C LEU A 425 13.71 -8.57 -18.71
N ASP A 426 14.33 -9.01 -19.81
CA ASP A 426 15.78 -9.21 -19.87
C ASP A 426 16.49 -7.87 -20.01
N VAL A 427 17.30 -7.54 -19.01
CA VAL A 427 18.00 -6.25 -18.88
C VAL A 427 19.49 -6.45 -18.66
N GLY A 428 20.00 -7.69 -18.68
CA GLY A 428 21.40 -8.01 -18.39
C GLY A 428 22.36 -7.22 -19.30
N ASP A 429 22.12 -7.26 -20.61
CA ASP A 429 22.92 -6.54 -21.61
C ASP A 429 22.64 -5.01 -21.65
N ARG A 430 21.80 -4.50 -20.75
CA ARG A 430 21.31 -3.11 -20.75
C ARG A 430 21.73 -2.32 -19.51
N LEU A 431 22.38 -2.96 -18.54
CA LEU A 431 22.78 -2.30 -17.29
C LEU A 431 23.85 -1.21 -17.51
N ASP A 432 24.56 -1.20 -18.64
CA ASP A 432 25.56 -0.18 -18.96
C ASP A 432 24.98 1.14 -19.54
N ILE A 433 23.65 1.24 -19.73
CA ILE A 433 23.02 2.41 -20.36
C ILE A 433 23.05 3.66 -19.45
N ASP A 434 22.78 3.49 -18.16
CA ASP A 434 22.83 4.54 -17.13
C ASP A 434 23.77 4.07 -16.01
N ASP A 435 24.47 4.97 -15.33
CA ASP A 435 25.46 4.62 -14.30
C ASP A 435 24.85 4.20 -12.95
N TYR A 436 23.59 4.57 -12.68
CA TYR A 436 22.94 4.49 -11.37
C TYR A 436 21.59 3.76 -11.39
N ALA A 437 20.83 3.83 -12.46
CA ALA A 437 19.50 3.23 -12.58
C ALA A 437 19.37 2.39 -13.86
N ILE A 438 18.30 1.60 -13.99
CA ILE A 438 17.96 1.00 -15.28
C ILE A 438 17.47 2.06 -16.26
N SER A 439 17.59 1.81 -17.57
CA SER A 439 17.19 2.80 -18.58
C SER A 439 15.76 3.29 -18.36
N PRO A 440 15.44 4.55 -18.74
CA PRO A 440 14.07 5.06 -18.61
C PRO A 440 13.04 4.16 -19.30
N ALA A 441 13.41 3.53 -20.42
CA ALA A 441 12.54 2.60 -21.14
C ALA A 441 12.25 1.32 -20.35
N ASP A 442 13.26 0.76 -19.69
CA ASP A 442 13.09 -0.41 -18.82
C ASP A 442 12.24 -0.05 -17.58
N ALA A 443 12.49 1.11 -16.96
CA ALA A 443 11.69 1.61 -15.85
C ALA A 443 10.22 1.82 -16.24
N PHE A 444 9.96 2.34 -17.44
CA PHE A 444 8.60 2.47 -17.98
C PHE A 444 7.93 1.11 -18.16
N ILE A 445 8.61 0.14 -18.78
CA ILE A 445 8.07 -1.22 -18.99
C ILE A 445 7.82 -1.91 -17.65
N ALA A 446 8.73 -1.77 -16.68
CA ALA A 446 8.60 -2.30 -15.31
C ALA A 446 7.29 -1.87 -14.64
N LYS A 447 6.89 -0.61 -14.84
CA LYS A 447 5.65 -0.05 -14.26
C LYS A 447 4.41 -0.39 -15.06
N MET A 448 4.52 -0.46 -16.39
CA MET A 448 3.40 -0.70 -17.28
C MET A 448 3.04 -2.17 -17.46
N GLN A 449 3.91 -3.10 -17.07
CA GLN A 449 3.67 -4.54 -17.18
C GLN A 449 2.81 -5.13 -16.06
N ILE A 450 2.50 -4.35 -15.02
CA ILE A 450 1.73 -4.80 -13.85
C ILE A 450 0.27 -5.02 -14.24
N GLY A 451 -0.22 -6.26 -14.16
CA GLY A 451 -1.55 -6.66 -14.63
C GLY A 451 -2.72 -5.97 -13.91
N LYS A 452 -2.49 -5.47 -12.69
CA LYS A 452 -3.40 -4.57 -11.97
C LYS A 452 -2.61 -3.32 -11.57
N ILE A 453 -2.46 -2.38 -12.49
CA ILE A 453 -1.75 -1.12 -12.22
C ILE A 453 -2.41 -0.38 -11.06
N ASN A 454 -1.58 0.13 -10.14
CA ASN A 454 -2.03 0.87 -8.97
C ASN A 454 -1.73 2.36 -9.08
N GLN A 455 -2.20 3.17 -8.13
CA GLN A 455 -1.99 4.61 -8.14
C GLN A 455 -0.51 5.02 -8.10
N LYS A 456 0.35 4.27 -7.40
CA LYS A 456 1.80 4.54 -7.34
C LYS A 456 2.43 4.32 -8.72
N ASP A 457 2.06 3.24 -9.41
CA ASP A 457 2.58 2.95 -10.75
C ASP A 457 2.07 3.94 -11.79
N VAL A 458 0.79 4.33 -11.72
CA VAL A 458 0.23 5.40 -12.59
C VAL A 458 0.97 6.72 -12.35
N HIS A 459 1.20 7.09 -11.09
CA HIS A 459 1.98 8.28 -10.74
C HIS A 459 3.39 8.22 -11.36
N ASP A 460 4.11 7.12 -11.16
CA ASP A 460 5.46 6.93 -11.67
C ASP A 460 5.53 7.08 -13.19
N VAL A 461 4.58 6.46 -13.90
CA VAL A 461 4.50 6.54 -15.36
C VAL A 461 4.23 7.97 -15.81
N ILE A 462 3.30 8.67 -15.18
CA ILE A 462 3.00 10.08 -15.50
C ILE A 462 4.24 10.95 -15.25
N ALA A 463 4.92 10.77 -14.12
CA ALA A 463 6.11 11.54 -13.78
C ALA A 463 7.25 11.33 -14.79
N LEU A 464 7.50 10.07 -15.14
CA LEU A 464 8.52 9.69 -16.10
C LEU A 464 8.21 10.29 -17.48
N VAL A 465 6.98 10.13 -17.97
CA VAL A 465 6.57 10.63 -19.29
C VAL A 465 6.47 12.17 -19.33
N LYS A 466 6.20 12.82 -18.20
CA LYS A 466 6.18 14.30 -18.07
C LYS A 466 7.56 14.91 -18.28
N ASP A 467 8.58 14.29 -17.69
CA ASP A 467 9.93 14.87 -17.60
C ASP A 467 10.89 14.28 -18.64
N VAL A 468 10.79 12.98 -18.95
CA VAL A 468 11.70 12.29 -19.88
C VAL A 468 11.20 12.36 -21.33
N PRO A 469 12.01 12.87 -22.28
CA PRO A 469 11.63 12.92 -23.70
C PRO A 469 11.56 11.54 -24.36
N LEU A 470 10.73 11.43 -25.40
CA LEU A 470 10.73 10.25 -26.28
C LEU A 470 11.79 10.40 -27.36
N ARG A 471 12.59 9.36 -27.58
CA ARG A 471 13.53 9.26 -28.72
C ARG A 471 13.49 7.84 -29.30
N GLY A 472 14.23 7.61 -30.38
CA GLY A 472 14.45 6.28 -30.96
C GLY A 472 15.89 5.81 -30.76
N VAL A 473 16.49 6.24 -29.66
CA VAL A 473 17.86 5.94 -29.22
C VAL A 473 17.73 5.43 -27.80
N ASP A 474 18.52 4.41 -27.50
CA ASP A 474 18.53 3.72 -26.23
C ASP A 474 19.59 4.35 -25.33
N ASP A 475 19.20 5.39 -24.59
CA ASP A 475 20.07 6.20 -23.73
C ASP A 475 19.43 6.44 -22.35
N ASP A 476 20.22 6.98 -21.41
CA ASP A 476 19.81 7.29 -20.03
C ASP A 476 18.93 8.55 -19.91
N THR A 477 18.79 9.33 -20.98
CA THR A 477 18.08 10.62 -20.97
C THR A 477 16.73 10.57 -21.65
N SER A 478 16.34 9.43 -22.22
CA SER A 478 15.15 9.33 -23.04
C SER A 478 14.45 7.98 -22.96
N LEU A 479 13.15 7.99 -23.22
CA LEU A 479 12.35 6.80 -23.41
C LEU A 479 12.51 6.33 -24.85
N ASP A 480 13.22 5.21 -25.06
CA ASP A 480 13.38 4.61 -26.38
C ASP A 480 12.07 3.97 -26.86
N LEU A 481 11.39 4.72 -27.73
CA LEU A 481 10.15 4.33 -28.36
C LEU A 481 10.27 3.08 -29.23
N ARG A 482 11.46 2.84 -29.82
CA ARG A 482 11.72 1.65 -30.66
C ARG A 482 11.91 0.43 -29.77
N TYR A 483 12.69 0.55 -28.71
CA TYR A 483 12.90 -0.55 -27.77
C TYR A 483 11.58 -0.99 -27.13
N ILE A 484 10.78 -0.07 -26.57
CA ILE A 484 9.47 -0.38 -25.97
C ILE A 484 8.58 -1.13 -26.97
N ALA A 485 8.51 -0.65 -28.21
CA ALA A 485 7.71 -1.28 -29.26
C ALA A 485 8.24 -2.67 -29.67
N GLN A 486 9.57 -2.88 -29.68
CA GLN A 486 10.19 -4.16 -29.98
C GLN A 486 9.92 -5.21 -28.90
N VAL A 487 10.02 -4.83 -27.62
CA VAL A 487 9.73 -5.74 -26.50
C VAL A 487 8.27 -6.19 -26.56
N CYS A 488 7.32 -5.25 -26.71
CA CYS A 488 5.89 -5.57 -26.88
C CYS A 488 5.61 -6.39 -28.15
N ALA A 489 6.38 -6.25 -29.22
CA ALA A 489 6.18 -7.03 -30.45
C ALA A 489 6.63 -8.50 -30.32
N ARG A 490 7.44 -8.82 -29.30
CA ARG A 490 7.92 -10.17 -29.00
C ARG A 490 6.98 -10.92 -28.06
N ASP A 491 6.34 -10.21 -27.13
CA ASP A 491 5.45 -10.79 -26.12
C ASP A 491 4.02 -10.24 -26.20
N TRP A 492 3.05 -11.13 -26.44
CA TRP A 492 1.63 -10.76 -26.54
C TRP A 492 1.03 -10.40 -25.20
N GLY A 493 1.40 -11.08 -24.12
CA GLY A 493 0.88 -10.80 -22.79
C GLY A 493 1.34 -9.42 -22.32
N LEU A 494 2.63 -9.12 -22.47
CA LEU A 494 3.18 -7.82 -22.13
C LEU A 494 2.57 -6.70 -22.98
N TYR A 495 2.42 -6.93 -24.28
CA TYR A 495 1.70 -6.01 -25.16
C TYR A 495 0.29 -5.72 -24.64
N HIS A 496 -0.44 -6.77 -24.26
CA HIS A 496 -1.81 -6.67 -23.79
C HIS A 496 -1.92 -5.83 -22.51
N ASP A 497 -1.07 -6.11 -21.53
CA ASP A 497 -1.07 -5.39 -20.26
C ASP A 497 -0.60 -3.94 -20.42
N ILE A 498 0.44 -3.67 -21.22
CA ILE A 498 0.88 -2.29 -21.51
C ILE A 498 -0.21 -1.49 -22.23
N MET A 499 -0.90 -2.08 -23.22
CA MET A 499 -1.95 -1.37 -23.96
C MET A 499 -3.15 -1.04 -23.06
N THR A 500 -3.57 -2.01 -22.25
CA THR A 500 -4.64 -1.81 -21.25
C THR A 500 -4.25 -0.74 -20.23
N ASN A 501 -3.02 -0.81 -19.69
CA ASN A 501 -2.54 0.17 -18.72
C ASN A 501 -2.34 1.56 -19.33
N LEU A 502 -2.02 1.67 -20.63
CA LEU A 502 -1.99 2.96 -21.32
C LEU A 502 -3.37 3.62 -21.33
N ASP A 503 -4.47 2.86 -21.48
CA ASP A 503 -5.83 3.40 -21.39
C ASP A 503 -6.11 3.95 -19.99
N VAL A 504 -5.73 3.19 -18.95
CA VAL A 504 -5.88 3.60 -17.55
C VAL A 504 -5.11 4.89 -17.27
N VAL A 505 -3.81 4.93 -17.62
CA VAL A 505 -2.96 6.10 -17.36
C VAL A 505 -3.48 7.32 -18.14
N LEU A 506 -3.84 7.16 -19.41
CA LEU A 506 -4.43 8.24 -20.22
C LEU A 506 -5.71 8.81 -19.61
N GLY A 507 -6.57 7.95 -19.06
CA GLY A 507 -7.81 8.35 -18.40
C GLY A 507 -7.61 9.06 -17.06
N MET A 508 -6.43 8.93 -16.44
CA MET A 508 -6.12 9.51 -15.13
C MET A 508 -5.19 10.73 -15.18
N VAL A 509 -4.59 11.08 -16.34
CA VAL A 509 -3.60 12.19 -16.44
C VAL A 509 -4.12 13.49 -15.82
N ASP A 510 -5.41 13.77 -16.00
CA ASP A 510 -6.06 14.98 -15.48
C ASP A 510 -6.13 15.05 -13.95
N ASP A 511 -6.08 13.90 -13.27
CA ASP A 511 -6.24 13.80 -11.81
C ASP A 511 -4.94 14.09 -11.03
N TYR A 512 -3.80 14.22 -11.72
CA TYR A 512 -2.48 14.39 -11.10
C TYR A 512 -2.02 15.85 -10.97
N GLY A 513 -2.93 16.83 -11.09
CA GLY A 513 -2.60 18.23 -10.78
C GLY A 513 -1.55 18.87 -11.71
N LEU A 514 -1.39 18.35 -12.93
CA LEU A 514 -0.45 18.86 -13.93
C LEU A 514 -0.92 20.19 -14.54
N THR A 515 0.02 21.06 -14.90
CA THR A 515 -0.28 22.25 -15.71
C THR A 515 -0.77 21.85 -17.10
N GLN A 516 -1.52 22.72 -17.79
CA GLN A 516 -2.02 22.42 -19.15
C GLN A 516 -0.90 21.96 -20.11
N ALA A 517 0.23 22.66 -20.12
CA ALA A 517 1.35 22.31 -20.98
C ALA A 517 2.00 20.95 -20.62
N GLN A 518 2.02 20.59 -19.34
CA GLN A 518 2.48 19.26 -18.90
C GLN A 518 1.49 18.18 -19.29
N ARG A 519 0.18 18.41 -19.13
CA ARG A 519 -0.88 17.48 -19.56
C ARG A 519 -0.81 17.20 -21.05
N ASP A 520 -0.79 18.24 -21.88
CA ASP A 520 -0.71 18.12 -23.34
C ASP A 520 0.52 17.31 -23.76
N ARG A 521 1.66 17.55 -23.08
CA ARG A 521 2.91 16.81 -23.29
C ARG A 521 2.78 15.33 -22.90
N VAL A 522 2.22 15.03 -21.72
CA VAL A 522 2.05 13.65 -21.24
C VAL A 522 1.11 12.88 -22.18
N HIS A 523 -0.05 13.47 -22.52
CA HIS A 523 -0.99 12.86 -23.47
C HIS A 523 -0.32 12.59 -24.82
N ALA A 524 0.35 13.60 -25.41
CA ALA A 524 1.01 13.44 -26.70
C ALA A 524 2.06 12.31 -26.69
N ARG A 525 2.84 12.21 -25.61
CA ARG A 525 3.86 11.16 -25.47
C ARG A 525 3.26 9.77 -25.24
N LEU A 526 2.27 9.63 -24.36
CA LEU A 526 1.58 8.35 -24.15
C LEU A 526 0.88 7.87 -25.44
N SER A 527 0.24 8.78 -26.19
CA SER A 527 -0.33 8.46 -27.50
C SER A 527 0.72 8.06 -28.53
N ALA A 528 1.91 8.68 -28.52
CA ALA A 528 3.02 8.30 -29.39
C ALA A 528 3.57 6.91 -29.04
N ILE A 529 3.71 6.58 -27.75
CA ILE A 529 4.07 5.24 -27.26
C ILE A 529 3.04 4.22 -27.77
N ARG A 530 1.75 4.46 -27.53
CA ARG A 530 0.66 3.60 -28.02
C ARG A 530 0.79 3.35 -29.52
N GLY A 531 0.88 4.42 -30.31
CA GLY A 531 0.93 4.31 -31.78
C GLY A 531 2.16 3.56 -32.28
N SER A 532 3.32 3.66 -31.59
CA SER A 532 4.52 2.88 -31.94
C SER A 532 4.33 1.40 -31.63
N VAL A 533 3.84 1.08 -30.43
CA VAL A 533 3.58 -0.29 -29.98
C VAL A 533 2.57 -0.99 -30.90
N GLU A 534 1.49 -0.32 -31.31
CA GLU A 534 0.49 -0.83 -32.24
C GLU A 534 1.11 -1.15 -33.61
N LYS A 535 1.87 -0.20 -34.19
CA LYS A 535 2.46 -0.31 -35.53
C LYS A 535 3.60 -1.31 -35.64
N ALA A 536 4.24 -1.69 -34.53
CA ALA A 536 5.37 -2.60 -34.54
C ALA A 536 5.01 -3.97 -35.15
N GLY A 537 5.88 -4.49 -36.03
CA GLY A 537 5.68 -5.79 -36.67
C GLY A 537 5.73 -6.94 -35.66
N LYS A 538 4.59 -7.61 -35.45
CA LYS A 538 4.44 -8.65 -34.42
C LYS A 538 5.11 -9.96 -34.83
N SER A 539 5.83 -10.59 -33.89
CA SER A 539 6.50 -11.87 -34.13
C SER A 539 5.51 -12.99 -34.47
N VAL A 540 5.99 -14.09 -35.04
CA VAL A 540 5.14 -15.28 -35.32
C VAL A 540 4.58 -15.85 -34.01
N ARG A 541 5.41 -15.97 -32.97
CA ARG A 541 5.00 -16.44 -31.64
C ARG A 541 3.93 -15.53 -31.04
N TRP A 542 4.09 -14.21 -31.16
CA TRP A 542 3.10 -13.23 -30.72
C TRP A 542 1.76 -13.44 -31.42
N ARG A 543 1.74 -13.60 -32.75
CA ARG A 543 0.50 -13.77 -33.53
C ARG A 543 -0.24 -15.05 -33.17
N LEU A 544 0.49 -16.14 -32.98
CA LEU A 544 -0.08 -17.41 -32.51
C LEU A 544 -0.66 -17.25 -31.09
N ARG A 545 0.05 -16.57 -30.19
CA ARG A 545 -0.42 -16.30 -28.83
C ARG A 545 -1.66 -15.39 -28.82
N ALA A 546 -1.75 -14.43 -29.73
CA ALA A 546 -2.90 -13.55 -29.89
C ALA A 546 -4.16 -14.29 -30.33
N THR A 547 -4.04 -15.32 -31.16
CA THR A 547 -5.19 -16.17 -31.53
C THR A 547 -5.76 -16.91 -30.32
N VAL A 548 -4.90 -17.34 -29.39
CA VAL A 548 -5.34 -17.94 -28.11
C VAL A 548 -6.01 -16.88 -27.23
N GLY A 549 -5.45 -15.67 -27.15
CA GLY A 549 -5.99 -14.56 -26.38
C GLY A 549 -6.01 -14.83 -24.88
N GLU A 550 -6.93 -14.23 -24.14
CA GLU A 550 -7.02 -14.34 -22.68
C GLU A 550 -7.46 -15.73 -22.17
N ARG A 551 -7.74 -16.69 -23.07
CA ARG A 551 -8.21 -18.04 -22.72
C ARG A 551 -7.18 -18.91 -21.98
N VAL A 552 -5.92 -18.50 -21.98
CA VAL A 552 -4.81 -19.12 -21.26
C VAL A 552 -4.11 -18.01 -20.49
N ALA A 553 -3.59 -18.29 -19.30
CA ALA A 553 -2.77 -17.33 -18.56
C ALA A 553 -1.62 -16.78 -19.45
N TRP A 554 -1.36 -15.48 -19.37
CA TRP A 554 -0.34 -14.79 -20.18
C TRP A 554 0.67 -14.01 -19.36
N ARG A 555 0.49 -13.97 -18.05
CA ARG A 555 1.34 -13.32 -17.07
C ARG A 555 1.48 -14.23 -15.86
N ARG A 556 2.50 -14.01 -15.05
CA ARG A 556 2.55 -14.61 -13.71
C ARG A 556 1.52 -13.92 -12.84
N GLU A 557 0.63 -14.68 -12.21
CA GLU A 557 -0.18 -14.14 -11.13
C GLU A 557 0.70 -14.03 -9.88
N ILE A 558 1.28 -12.87 -9.70
CA ILE A 558 1.85 -12.48 -8.41
C ILE A 558 0.63 -12.20 -7.52
N GLU A 559 0.33 -13.10 -6.55
CA GLU A 559 -0.61 -12.84 -5.45
C GLU A 559 -0.50 -11.39 -4.98
N GLU A 560 -1.65 -10.72 -4.92
CA GLU A 560 -1.77 -9.34 -4.46
C GLU A 560 -1.08 -9.17 -3.11
N THR A 561 -0.06 -8.31 -3.06
CA THR A 561 0.43 -7.74 -1.81
C THR A 561 -0.75 -7.00 -1.16
N GLU A 562 -1.33 -7.55 -0.08
CA GLU A 562 -2.44 -6.92 0.64
C GLU A 562 -2.11 -5.42 0.88
N GLY A 563 -2.91 -4.46 0.42
CA GLY A 563 -2.70 -3.03 0.75
C GLY A 563 -2.59 -2.07 -0.44
N THR A 564 -2.44 -2.56 -1.65
CA THR A 564 -2.39 -1.72 -2.85
C THR A 564 -3.81 -1.51 -3.41
N GLN A 565 -4.29 -0.26 -3.46
CA GLN A 565 -5.57 0.03 -4.12
C GLN A 565 -5.45 -0.23 -5.63
N VAL A 566 -6.14 -1.26 -6.09
CA VAL A 566 -6.41 -1.55 -7.50
C VAL A 566 -7.35 -0.46 -8.04
N ILE A 567 -6.99 0.23 -9.13
CA ILE A 567 -7.85 1.22 -9.79
C ILE A 567 -8.24 0.69 -11.18
N ALA A 568 -9.45 0.14 -11.29
CA ALA A 568 -10.26 0.06 -12.51
C ALA A 568 -11.75 -0.03 -12.11
N PRO A 569 -12.70 0.46 -12.94
CA PRO A 569 -13.84 1.29 -12.53
C PRO A 569 -14.96 0.46 -11.87
N GLU A 570 -15.77 0.97 -10.92
CA GLU A 570 -16.49 2.23 -10.89
C GLU A 570 -16.55 2.79 -9.46
N TRP A 571 -16.12 4.05 -9.26
CA TRP A 571 -16.58 4.83 -8.11
C TRP A 571 -17.55 5.90 -8.61
N ASP A 572 -18.84 5.55 -8.62
CA ASP A 572 -19.94 6.46 -8.91
C ASP A 572 -20.57 6.95 -7.60
N PHE A 573 -20.35 8.22 -7.29
CA PHE A 573 -20.88 8.89 -6.09
C PHE A 573 -22.42 8.85 -6.00
N ARG A 574 -23.15 8.65 -7.12
CA ARG A 574 -24.63 8.54 -7.11
C ARG A 574 -25.13 7.19 -6.60
N ARG A 575 -24.32 6.13 -6.69
CA ARG A 575 -24.66 4.77 -6.25
C ARG A 575 -24.22 4.49 -4.81
N ASP A 576 -23.18 5.18 -4.34
CA ASP A 576 -22.41 4.76 -3.16
C ASP A 576 -22.72 5.49 -1.86
N LEU A 577 -23.54 6.54 -1.93
CA LEU A 577 -24.08 7.29 -0.80
C LEU A 577 -25.62 7.22 -0.75
N GLY A 578 -26.19 6.05 -1.08
CA GLY A 578 -27.63 5.79 -0.93
C GLY A 578 -28.20 6.36 0.36
#